data_AF-A0A520BDX9-F1
#
_entry.id   AF-A0A520BDX9-F1
#
_cell.length_a   1.000
_cell.length_b   1.000
_cell.length_c   1.000
_cell.angle_alpha   90.00
_cell.angle_beta   90.00
_cell.angle_gamma   90.00
#
_symmetry.space_group_name_H-M   'P 1'
#
loop_
_entity.id
_entity.type
_entity.pdbx_description
1 polymer ?
#
loop_
_entity_poly.entity_id
_entity_poly.type
_entity_poly.pdbx_seq_one_letter_code
_entity_poly.pdbx_strand_id
1 'polypeptide(L)' 'AGFTATAEAALKVGLAINAGHDLNRDNLSLFLRHVPGVQEVSIGHALIADALELGYTETVKAYQCVIATAYA' A
#
# COMPACT_ATOMS: atom_id res chain seq x y z
N ALA A 1 7.40 -10.44 9.19
CA ALA A 1 8.60 -11.26 8.90
C ALA A 1 8.65 -11.69 7.43
N GLY A 2 7.62 -12.39 6.91
CA GLY A 2 7.63 -12.87 5.51
C GLY A 2 7.78 -11.78 4.45
N PHE A 3 6.93 -10.74 4.48
CA PHE A 3 6.95 -9.69 3.45
C PHE A 3 8.27 -8.90 3.41
N THR A 4 8.81 -8.51 4.56
CA THR A 4 10.09 -7.78 4.65
C THR A 4 11.24 -8.59 4.07
N ALA A 5 11.37 -9.86 4.44
CA ALA A 5 12.43 -10.73 3.92
C ALA A 5 12.32 -10.94 2.40
N THR A 6 11.10 -11.11 1.88
CA THR A 6 10.84 -11.21 0.44
C THR A 6 11.24 -9.91 -0.29
N ALA A 7 10.88 -8.76 0.26
CA ALA A 7 11.25 -7.47 -0.30
C ALA A 7 12.78 -7.26 -0.31
N GLU A 8 13.47 -7.56 0.79
CA GLU A 8 14.93 -7.49 0.84
C GLU A 8 15.60 -8.40 -0.20
N ALA A 9 15.08 -9.61 -0.40
CA ALA A 9 15.58 -10.53 -1.42
C ALA A 9 15.37 -9.98 -2.84
N ALA A 10 14.19 -9.39 -3.12
CA ALA A 10 13.88 -8.77 -4.41
C ALA A 10 14.79 -7.57 -4.69
N LEU A 11 15.03 -6.71 -3.70
CA LEU A 11 15.92 -5.55 -3.84
C LEU A 11 17.38 -5.97 -4.09
N LYS A 12 17.86 -7.05 -3.47
CA LYS A 12 19.22 -7.57 -3.68
C LYS A 12 19.49 -7.98 -5.13
N VAL A 13 18.45 -8.36 -5.87
CA VAL A 13 18.56 -8.74 -7.29
C VAL A 13 18.07 -7.64 -8.24
N GLY A 14 17.79 -6.44 -7.71
CA GLY A 14 17.39 -5.28 -8.51
C GLY A 14 15.95 -5.30 -9.01
N LEU A 15 15.05 -6.07 -8.40
CA LEU A 15 13.63 -6.07 -8.76
C LEU A 15 12.89 -4.90 -8.12
N ALA A 16 11.99 -4.29 -8.90
CA ALA A 16 10.97 -3.39 -8.37
C ALA A 16 9.90 -4.17 -7.61
N ILE A 17 9.29 -3.55 -6.60
CA ILE A 17 8.32 -4.19 -5.73
C ILE A 17 6.99 -3.45 -5.81
N ASN A 18 5.94 -4.18 -6.19
CA ASN A 18 4.56 -3.72 -6.09
C ASN A 18 3.81 -4.57 -5.05
N ALA A 19 2.76 -4.01 -4.45
CA ALA A 19 1.87 -4.72 -3.51
C ALA A 19 0.40 -4.38 -3.79
N GLY A 20 -0.55 -4.91 -3.01
CA GLY A 20 -1.93 -4.46 -3.14
C GLY A 20 -3.04 -5.39 -2.64
N HIS A 21 -2.89 -6.70 -2.79
CA HIS A 21 -3.93 -7.65 -2.38
C HIS A 21 -4.24 -7.51 -0.89
N ASP A 22 -5.53 -7.35 -0.56
CA ASP A 22 -6.07 -7.13 0.79
C ASP A 22 -5.55 -5.90 1.56
N LEU A 23 -4.87 -4.97 0.89
CA LEU A 23 -4.52 -3.69 1.49
C LEU A 23 -5.74 -2.76 1.51
N ASN A 24 -5.87 -2.00 2.59
CA ASN A 24 -6.93 -1.02 2.82
C ASN A 24 -6.38 0.17 3.64
N ARG A 25 -7.23 1.16 3.96
CA ARG A 25 -6.81 2.35 4.72
C ARG A 25 -6.22 2.05 6.10
N ASP A 26 -6.65 0.96 6.74
CA ASP A 26 -6.26 0.63 8.12
C ASP A 26 -4.90 -0.06 8.20
N ASN A 27 -4.57 -0.89 7.20
CA ASN A 27 -3.35 -1.70 7.22
C ASN A 27 -2.21 -1.17 6.32
N LEU A 28 -2.52 -0.31 5.35
CA LEU A 28 -1.57 0.12 4.32
C LEU A 28 -0.36 0.86 4.91
N SER A 29 -0.58 1.82 5.82
CA SER A 29 0.51 2.59 6.42
C SER A 29 1.48 1.69 7.21
N LEU A 30 0.94 0.75 7.99
CA LEU A 30 1.74 -0.21 8.74
C LEU A 30 2.56 -1.11 7.79
N PHE A 31 1.94 -1.60 6.71
CA PHE A 31 2.61 -2.42 5.71
C PHE A 31 3.78 -1.69 5.06
N LEU A 32 3.56 -0.46 4.57
CA LEU A 32 4.58 0.34 3.89
C LEU A 32 5.75 0.72 4.81
N ARG A 33 5.51 0.92 6.11
CA ARG A 33 6.57 1.14 7.10
C ARG A 33 7.48 -0.07 7.31
N HIS A 34 6.96 -1.28 7.12
CA HIS A 34 7.69 -2.53 7.40
C HIS A 34 8.27 -3.21 6.15
N VAL A 35 7.74 -2.93 4.97
CA VAL A 35 8.14 -3.59 3.71
C VAL A 35 8.94 -2.58 2.86
N PRO A 36 10.27 -2.71 2.79
CA PRO A 36 11.11 -1.74 2.10
C PRO A 36 10.93 -1.80 0.58
N GLY A 37 11.11 -0.66 -0.07
CA GLY A 37 11.25 -0.59 -1.53
C GLY A 37 9.96 -0.82 -2.33
N VAL A 38 8.79 -0.83 -1.69
CA VAL A 38 7.49 -0.82 -2.40
C VAL A 38 7.39 0.47 -3.21
N GLN A 39 7.22 0.34 -4.53
CA GLN A 39 7.11 1.46 -5.47
C GLN A 39 5.66 1.77 -5.83
N GLU A 40 4.80 0.76 -5.81
CA GLU A 40 3.39 0.91 -6.17
C GLU A 40 2.50 -0.01 -5.33
N VAL A 41 1.28 0.45 -5.03
CA VAL A 41 0.20 -0.39 -4.50
C VAL A 41 -1.02 -0.36 -5.41
N SER A 42 -1.52 -1.54 -5.79
CA SER A 42 -2.73 -1.72 -6.59
C SER A 42 -3.87 -2.23 -5.71
N ILE A 43 -4.77 -1.33 -5.29
CA ILE A 43 -5.87 -1.64 -4.36
C ILE A 43 -7.21 -1.58 -5.10
N GLY A 44 -7.93 -2.71 -5.11
CA GLY A 44 -9.22 -2.85 -5.79
C GLY A 44 -10.41 -2.83 -4.82
N HIS A 45 -10.75 -4.01 -4.27
CA HIS A 45 -11.99 -4.22 -3.52
C HIS A 45 -12.20 -3.20 -2.38
N ALA A 46 -11.19 -2.97 -1.54
CA ALA A 46 -11.28 -2.02 -0.43
C ALA A 46 -11.48 -0.57 -0.91
N LEU A 47 -10.81 -0.18 -2.00
CA LEU A 47 -10.97 1.15 -2.59
C LEU A 47 -12.39 1.33 -3.13
N ILE A 48 -12.95 0.33 -3.82
CA ILE A 48 -14.33 0.42 -4.34
C ILE A 48 -15.33 0.47 -3.19
N ALA A 49 -15.14 -0.35 -2.14
CA ALA A 49 -16.00 -0.32 -0.95
C ALA A 49 -16.01 1.08 -0.30
N ASP A 50 -14.83 1.68 -0.07
CA ASP A 50 -14.73 3.03 0.46
C ASP A 50 -15.35 4.09 -0.46
N ALA A 51 -15.20 3.93 -1.79
CA ALA A 51 -15.77 4.84 -2.78
C ALA A 51 -17.29 4.81 -2.86
N LEU A 52 -17.95 3.70 -2.49
CA LEU A 52 -19.40 3.64 -2.38
C LEU A 52 -19.94 4.55 -1.27
N GLU A 53 -19.16 4.73 -0.19
CA GLU A 53 -19.54 5.53 0.98
C GLU A 53 -19.08 6.99 0.86
N LEU A 54 -17.85 7.21 0.37
CA LEU A 54 -17.19 8.53 0.37
C LEU A 54 -17.21 9.23 -1.00
N GLY A 55 -17.45 8.48 -2.07
CA GLY A 55 -17.22 8.91 -3.45
C GLY A 55 -15.75 8.77 -3.88
N TYR A 56 -15.51 8.55 -5.17
CA TYR A 56 -14.18 8.24 -5.72
C TYR A 56 -13.10 9.27 -5.35
N THR A 57 -13.39 10.56 -5.52
CA THR A 57 -12.42 11.63 -5.29
C THR A 57 -11.90 11.63 -3.85
N GLU A 58 -12.80 11.55 -2.88
CA GLU A 58 -12.43 11.58 -1.47
C GLU A 58 -11.77 10.27 -1.02
N THR A 59 -12.19 9.14 -1.57
CA THR A 59 -11.51 7.86 -1.35
C THR A 59 -10.06 7.90 -1.84
N VAL A 60 -9.79 8.36 -3.06
CA VAL A 60 -8.41 8.43 -3.57
C VAL A 60 -7.54 9.34 -2.70
N LYS A 61 -8.04 10.51 -2.31
CA LYS A 61 -7.33 11.41 -1.38
C LYS A 61 -7.05 10.74 -0.03
N ALA A 62 -8.01 10.00 0.51
CA ALA A 62 -7.84 9.28 1.77
C ALA A 62 -6.71 8.24 1.68
N TYR A 63 -6.66 7.43 0.62
CA TYR A 63 -5.56 6.46 0.42
C TYR A 63 -4.21 7.16 0.22
N GLN A 64 -4.16 8.27 -0.54
CA GLN A 64 -2.93 9.06 -0.69
C GLN A 64 -2.44 9.63 0.66
N CYS A 65 -3.36 10.07 1.52
CA CYS A 65 -3.03 10.51 2.88
C CYS A 65 -2.44 9.35 3.70
N VAL A 66 -3.06 8.17 3.68
CA VAL A 66 -2.54 6.98 4.37
C VAL A 66 -1.13 6.64 3.89
N ILE A 67 -0.87 6.68 2.58
CA ILE A 67 0.48 6.49 2.02
C ILE A 67 1.45 7.55 2.55
N ALA A 68 1.07 8.84 2.53
CA ALA A 68 1.92 9.92 3.02
C ALA A 68 2.29 9.73 4.51
N THR A 69 1.34 9.29 5.36
CA THR A 69 1.63 9.01 6.78
C THR A 69 2.61 7.86 7.01
N ALA A 70 2.82 6.98 6.02
CA ALA A 70 3.80 5.91 6.13
C ALA A 70 5.24 6.43 6.03
N TYR A 71 5.45 7.59 5.41
CA TYR A 71 6.76 8.20 5.12
C TYR A 71 6.97 9.56 5.81
N ALA A 72 6.02 10.00 6.63
CA ALA A 72 6.17 11.15 7.52
C ALA A 72 6.94 10.75 8.78
#